data_AF-Q7UEF9-F1
#
_entry.id   AF-Q7UEF9-F1
#
_cell.length_a   1.000
_cell.length_b   1.000
_cell.length_c   1.000
_cell.angle_alpha   90.00
_cell.angle_beta   90.00
_cell.angle_gamma   90.00
#
_symmetry.space_group_name_H-M   'P 1'
#
loop_
_entity.id
_entity.type
_entity.pdbx_description
1 polymer ?
#
loop_
_entity_poly.entity_id
_entity_poly.type
_entity_poly.pdbx_seq_one_letter_code
_entity_poly.pdbx_strand_id
1 'polypeptide(L)'
;MSLAGFNPRNVLRQTSNGLLEEMFGGLKIPIDVNWSEAIETDVEPIFQAYQSLEEPTRQKIELLLRDLHSMATESGQRSIFQQAIQIGEDDFLAELERFDSRYDVAMLTYLSKPGGQIVRA
;
A
#
# COMPACT_ATOMS: atom_id res chain seq x y z
N MET A 1 16.90 -0.39 -12.11
CA MET A 1 15.74 -0.58 -13.01
C MET A 1 14.81 0.59 -12.80
N SER A 2 14.51 1.39 -13.83
CA SER A 2 13.46 2.41 -13.70
C SER A 2 12.11 1.70 -13.65
N LEU A 3 11.34 1.90 -12.59
CA LEU A 3 9.91 1.58 -12.56
C LEU A 3 9.22 2.54 -13.54
N ALA A 4 9.22 2.21 -14.83
CA ALA A 4 8.53 3.01 -15.84
C ALA A 4 7.07 3.15 -15.41
N GLY A 5 6.61 4.38 -15.18
CA GLY A 5 5.25 4.67 -14.74
C GLY A 5 5.01 4.79 -13.24
N PHE A 6 6.04 4.70 -12.38
CA PHE A 6 5.87 4.99 -10.95
C PHE A 6 5.45 6.44 -10.72
N ASN A 7 4.34 6.63 -10.01
CA ASN A 7 3.89 7.93 -9.51
C ASN A 7 3.28 7.71 -8.11
N PRO A 8 3.87 8.27 -7.04
CA PRO A 8 3.38 8.07 -5.67
C PRO A 8 1.93 8.51 -5.51
N ARG A 9 1.51 9.56 -6.23
CA ARG A 9 0.12 10.03 -6.24
C ARG A 9 -0.84 8.99 -6.81
N ASN A 10 -0.42 8.19 -7.78
CA ASN A 10 -1.26 7.12 -8.34
C ASN A 10 -1.38 5.93 -7.40
N VAL A 11 -0.32 5.62 -6.64
CA VAL A 11 -0.35 4.59 -5.60
C VAL A 11 -1.34 5.01 -4.51
N LEU A 12 -1.13 6.19 -3.92
CA LEU A 12 -1.99 6.74 -2.87
C LEU A 12 -3.47 6.86 -3.31
N ARG A 13 -3.74 7.16 -4.58
CA ARG A 13 -5.12 7.27 -5.09
C ARG A 13 -5.83 5.93 -5.22
N GLN A 14 -5.07 4.87 -5.51
CA GLN A 14 -5.61 3.54 -5.79
C GLN A 14 -5.58 2.62 -4.56
N THR A 15 -4.99 3.08 -3.46
CA THR A 15 -5.07 2.41 -2.17
C THR A 15 -6.21 3.04 -1.36
N SER A 16 -7.07 2.19 -0.79
CA SER A 16 -8.17 2.57 0.09
C SER A 16 -7.66 3.37 1.29
N ASN A 17 -8.40 4.41 1.70
CA ASN A 17 -7.97 5.31 2.76
C ASN A 17 -7.70 4.59 4.09
N GLY A 18 -8.50 3.58 4.43
CA GLY A 18 -8.29 2.79 5.65
C GLY A 18 -6.95 2.04 5.67
N LEU A 19 -6.51 1.51 4.54
CA LEU A 19 -5.21 0.83 4.43
C LEU A 19 -4.04 1.83 4.48
N LEU A 20 -4.23 3.04 3.95
CA LEU A 20 -3.25 4.12 4.06
C LEU A 20 -3.12 4.59 5.52
N GLU A 21 -4.24 4.79 6.21
CA GLU A 21 -4.28 5.16 7.63
C GLU A 21 -3.54 4.11 8.47
N GLU A 22 -3.84 2.83 8.25
CA GLU A 22 -3.18 1.73 8.96
C GLU A 22 -1.67 1.68 8.67
N MET A 23 -1.25 1.88 7.42
CA MET A 23 0.17 1.94 7.05
C MET A 23 0.90 3.10 7.77
N PHE A 24 0.36 4.32 7.71
CA PHE A 24 0.99 5.47 8.38
C PHE A 24 1.01 5.29 9.91
N GLY A 25 -0.07 4.77 10.48
CA GLY A 25 -0.18 4.44 11.90
C GLY A 25 0.82 3.37 12.35
N GLY A 26 0.94 2.27 11.60
CA GLY A 26 1.87 1.18 11.86
C GLY A 26 3.35 1.60 11.77
N LEU A 27 3.67 2.51 10.85
CA LEU A 27 4.99 3.13 10.73
C LEU A 27 5.25 4.22 11.77
N LYS A 28 4.24 4.60 12.56
CA LYS A 28 4.29 5.71 13.53
C LYS A 28 4.72 7.04 12.89
N ILE A 29 4.31 7.26 11.64
CA ILE A 29 4.61 8.48 10.90
C ILE A 29 3.45 9.46 11.12
N PRO A 30 3.69 10.63 11.74
CA PRO A 30 2.66 11.62 11.91
C PRO A 30 2.36 12.26 10.55
N ILE A 31 1.19 11.93 9.99
CA ILE A 31 0.70 12.52 8.76
C ILE A 31 -0.54 13.37 9.07
N ASP A 32 -0.56 14.59 8.55
CA ASP A 32 -1.64 15.56 8.77
C ASP A 32 -2.81 15.31 7.80
N VAL A 33 -3.57 14.24 8.05
CA VAL A 33 -4.75 13.85 7.27
C VAL A 33 -5.91 13.61 8.22
N ASN A 34 -7.05 14.24 7.95
CA ASN A 34 -8.30 13.89 8.62
C ASN A 34 -8.95 12.69 7.92
N TRP A 35 -8.58 11.48 8.34
CA TRP A 35 -9.06 10.22 7.72
C TRP A 35 -10.58 10.07 7.75
N SER A 36 -11.25 10.63 8.77
CA SER A 36 -12.72 10.55 8.89
C SER A 36 -13.48 11.39 7.85
N GLU A 37 -12.82 12.39 7.27
CA GLU A 37 -13.38 13.26 6.22
C GLU A 37 -12.75 13.00 4.85
N ALA A 38 -11.75 12.11 4.77
CA ALA A 38 -11.07 11.77 3.54
C ALA A 38 -12.01 10.98 2.61
N ILE A 39 -12.27 11.54 1.44
CA ILE A 39 -13.08 10.89 0.41
C ILE A 39 -12.20 9.90 -0.36
N GLU A 40 -12.69 8.67 -0.55
CA GLU A 40 -12.00 7.67 -1.36
C GLU A 40 -11.68 8.21 -2.75
N THR A 41 -10.49 7.92 -3.27
CA THR A 41 -9.94 8.41 -4.55
C THR A 41 -9.65 9.92 -4.63
N ASP A 42 -10.12 10.75 -3.69
CA ASP A 42 -9.68 12.14 -3.55
C ASP A 42 -8.33 12.18 -2.82
N VAL A 43 -7.29 11.94 -3.61
CA VAL A 43 -5.93 11.80 -3.10
C VAL A 43 -5.27 13.15 -2.76
N GLU A 44 -5.84 14.29 -3.14
CA GLU A 44 -5.18 15.59 -2.96
C GLU A 44 -4.77 15.87 -1.50
N PRO A 45 -5.66 15.77 -0.49
CA PRO A 45 -5.27 16.01 0.91
C PRO A 45 -4.16 15.07 1.38
N ILE A 46 -4.25 13.78 1.04
CA ILE A 46 -3.26 12.76 1.43
C ILE A 46 -1.92 13.03 0.75
N PHE A 47 -1.93 13.37 -0.54
CA PHE A 47 -0.72 13.64 -1.31
C PHE A 47 -0.01 14.92 -0.85
N GLN A 48 -0.75 15.94 -0.44
CA GLN A 48 -0.17 17.15 0.15
C GLN A 48 0.47 16.84 1.51
N ALA A 49 -0.23 16.10 2.38
CA ALA A 49 0.32 15.71 3.68
C ALA A 49 1.60 14.85 3.52
N TYR A 50 1.60 13.91 2.56
CA TYR A 50 2.78 13.13 2.20
C TYR A 50 3.95 14.01 1.73
N GLN A 51 3.70 15.01 0.88
CA GLN A 51 4.75 15.92 0.38
C GLN A 51 5.35 16.79 1.48
N SER A 52 4.54 17.16 2.48
CA SER A 52 4.93 17.95 3.65
C SER A 52 5.75 17.18 4.68
N LEU A 53 5.89 15.85 4.54
CA LEU A 53 6.76 15.05 5.40
C LEU A 53 8.22 15.49 5.27
N GLU A 54 8.96 15.41 6.39
CA GLU A 54 10.40 15.63 6.39
C GLU A 54 11.12 14.69 5.41
N GLU A 55 12.18 15.19 4.78
CA GLU A 55 12.88 14.53 3.69
C GLU A 55 13.24 13.05 3.99
N PRO A 56 13.83 12.70 5.15
CA PRO A 56 14.17 11.32 5.45
C PRO A 56 12.93 10.41 5.60
N THR A 57 11.82 10.95 6.09
CA THR A 57 10.56 10.22 6.27
C THR A 57 9.86 10.05 4.93
N ARG A 58 9.81 11.12 4.12
CA ARG A 58 9.22 11.09 2.78
C ARG A 58 9.95 10.11 1.87
N GLN A 59 11.28 10.03 1.94
CA GLN A 59 12.08 9.05 1.19
C GLN A 59 11.73 7.61 1.59
N LYS A 60 11.61 7.33 2.90
CA LYS A 60 11.22 5.99 3.39
C LYS A 60 9.85 5.58 2.85
N ILE A 61 8.88 6.49 2.90
CA ILE A 61 7.55 6.24 2.34
C ILE A 61 7.62 6.06 0.82
N GLU A 62 8.39 6.88 0.10
CA GLU A 62 8.53 6.72 -1.35
C GLU A 62 9.08 5.34 -1.74
N LEU A 63 10.07 4.83 -1.00
CA LEU A 63 10.60 3.48 -1.22
C LEU A 63 9.52 2.41 -1.03
N LEU A 64 8.72 2.51 0.03
CA LEU A 64 7.59 1.63 0.25
C LEU A 64 6.57 1.73 -0.90
N LEU A 65 6.18 2.94 -1.32
CA LEU A 65 5.25 3.13 -2.43
C LEU A 65 5.80 2.56 -3.75
N ARG A 66 7.12 2.61 -3.95
CA ARG A 66 7.79 1.98 -5.10
C ARG A 66 7.71 0.46 -5.06
N ASP A 67 7.93 -0.14 -3.88
CA ASP A 67 7.79 -1.58 -3.71
C ASP A 67 6.33 -2.00 -3.92
N LEU A 68 5.35 -1.29 -3.35
CA LEU A 68 3.92 -1.55 -3.61
C LEU A 68 3.57 -1.43 -5.10
N HIS A 69 4.07 -0.40 -5.77
CA HIS A 69 3.87 -0.24 -7.21
C HIS A 69 4.44 -1.41 -8.02
N SER A 70 5.59 -1.96 -7.60
CA SER A 70 6.16 -3.14 -8.25
C SER A 70 5.33 -4.41 -8.03
N MET A 71 4.65 -4.52 -6.87
CA MET A 71 3.76 -5.64 -6.55
C MET A 71 2.41 -5.54 -7.25
N ALA A 72 1.92 -4.32 -7.49
CA ALA A 72 0.59 -4.03 -8.03
C ALA A 72 0.45 -4.34 -9.54
N THR A 73 0.92 -5.52 -9.95
CA THR A 73 0.81 -6.08 -11.30
C THR A 73 -0.14 -7.27 -11.30
N GLU A 74 -0.65 -7.66 -12.47
CA GLU A 74 -1.52 -8.83 -12.59
C GLU A 74 -0.80 -10.12 -12.14
N SER A 75 0.48 -10.28 -12.50
CA SER A 75 1.31 -11.38 -12.03
C SER A 75 1.55 -11.32 -10.52
N GLY A 76 1.83 -10.13 -9.97
CA GLY A 76 2.05 -9.96 -8.54
C GLY A 76 0.82 -10.32 -7.71
N GLN A 77 -0.36 -9.83 -8.12
CA GLN A 77 -1.63 -10.20 -7.49
C GLN A 77 -1.86 -11.72 -7.53
N ARG A 78 -1.68 -12.37 -8.69
CA ARG A 78 -1.81 -13.84 -8.79
C ARG A 78 -0.85 -14.57 -7.85
N SER A 79 0.40 -14.13 -7.77
CA SER A 79 1.41 -14.74 -6.90
C SER A 79 1.06 -14.58 -5.41
N ILE A 80 0.44 -13.48 -4.99
CA ILE A 80 -0.03 -13.27 -3.62
C ILE A 80 -1.15 -14.27 -3.29
N PHE A 81 -2.18 -14.35 -4.13
CA PHE A 81 -3.31 -15.27 -3.93
C PHE A 81 -2.86 -16.74 -3.93
N GLN A 82 -1.97 -17.12 -4.87
CA GLN A 82 -1.42 -18.48 -4.93
C GLN A 82 -0.64 -18.83 -3.67
N GLN A 83 0.16 -17.90 -3.14
CA GLN A 83 0.89 -18.14 -1.90
C GLN A 83 -0.04 -18.32 -0.71
N ALA A 84 -1.06 -17.46 -0.56
CA ALA A 84 -2.06 -17.58 0.51
C ALA A 84 -2.76 -18.95 0.50
N ILE A 85 -3.17 -19.41 -0.69
CA ILE A 85 -3.74 -20.76 -0.90
C ILE A 85 -2.75 -21.86 -0.53
N GLN A 86 -1.49 -21.75 -0.97
CA GLN A 86 -0.46 -22.78 -0.75
C GLN A 86 -0.12 -22.97 0.73
N ILE A 87 -0.15 -21.90 1.52
CA ILE A 87 0.19 -21.93 2.95
C ILE A 87 -1.04 -22.11 3.85
N GLY A 88 -2.26 -22.12 3.28
CA GLY A 88 -3.51 -22.34 4.02
C GLY A 88 -3.96 -21.15 4.88
N GLU A 89 -3.67 -19.92 4.46
CA GLU A 89 -4.08 -18.69 5.16
C GLU A 89 -5.48 -18.26 4.68
N ASP A 90 -6.51 -19.02 5.09
CA ASP A 90 -7.89 -18.84 4.61
C ASP A 90 -8.49 -17.47 4.99
N ASP A 91 -8.20 -16.98 6.21
CA ASP A 91 -8.68 -15.67 6.68
C ASP A 91 -8.06 -14.52 5.87
N PHE A 92 -6.74 -14.58 5.63
CA PHE A 92 -6.04 -13.60 4.80
C PHE A 92 -6.51 -13.64 3.34
N LEU A 93 -6.75 -14.84 2.80
CA LEU A 93 -7.33 -14.99 1.46
C LEU A 93 -8.71 -14.33 1.36
N ALA A 94 -9.58 -14.57 2.36
CA ALA A 94 -10.90 -13.95 2.41
C ALA A 94 -10.82 -12.41 2.51
N GLU A 95 -9.81 -11.87 3.20
CA GLU A 95 -9.57 -10.43 3.23
C GLU A 95 -9.10 -9.88 1.87
N LEU A 96 -8.14 -10.57 1.22
CA LEU A 96 -7.65 -10.19 -0.11
C LEU A 96 -8.77 -10.14 -1.15
N GLU A 97 -9.73 -11.07 -1.10
CA GLU A 97 -10.89 -11.15 -2.01
C GLU A 97 -11.84 -9.95 -1.89
N ARG A 98 -11.75 -9.17 -0.82
CA ARG A 98 -12.59 -7.97 -0.63
C ARG A 98 -12.11 -6.76 -1.44
N PHE A 99 -10.91 -6.85 -2.02
CA PHE A 99 -10.27 -5.73 -2.71
C PHE A 99 -10.09 -6.00 -4.20
N ASP A 100 -10.70 -5.15 -5.03
CA ASP A 100 -10.51 -5.17 -6.49
C ASP A 100 -9.19 -4.52 -6.92
N SER A 101 -8.70 -3.55 -6.13
CA SER A 101 -7.46 -2.83 -6.43
C SER A 101 -6.24 -3.70 -6.17
N ARG A 102 -5.34 -3.77 -7.17
CA ARG A 102 -4.02 -4.43 -7.00
C ARG A 102 -3.16 -3.71 -5.97
N TYR A 103 -3.39 -2.42 -5.74
CA TYR A 103 -2.69 -1.65 -4.72
C TYR A 103 -3.19 -1.97 -3.32
N ASP A 104 -4.50 -2.21 -3.16
CA ASP A 104 -5.05 -2.68 -1.90
C ASP A 104 -4.52 -4.08 -1.56
N VAL A 105 -4.52 -5.00 -2.53
CA VAL A 105 -3.93 -6.33 -2.37
C VAL A 105 -2.45 -6.24 -1.96
N ALA A 106 -1.67 -5.40 -2.64
CA ALA A 106 -0.26 -5.20 -2.29
C ALA A 106 -0.09 -4.60 -0.89
N MET A 107 -0.92 -3.61 -0.53
CA MET A 107 -0.86 -2.95 0.78
C MET A 107 -1.28 -3.88 1.92
N LEU A 108 -2.39 -4.60 1.76
CA LEU A 108 -2.85 -5.59 2.74
C LEU A 108 -1.80 -6.69 2.95
N THR A 109 -1.14 -7.12 1.87
CA THR A 109 -0.01 -8.06 1.96
C THR A 109 1.19 -7.48 2.71
N TYR A 110 1.48 -6.19 2.54
CA TYR A 110 2.52 -5.51 3.30
C TYR A 110 2.18 -5.44 4.80
N LEU A 111 0.93 -5.13 5.15
CA LEU A 111 0.45 -4.99 6.53
C LEU A 111 0.34 -6.34 7.26
N SER A 112 0.02 -7.42 6.56
CA SER A 112 -0.15 -8.75 7.16
C SER A 112 1.17 -9.44 7.53
N LYS A 113 2.33 -8.96 7.05
CA LYS A 113 3.64 -9.54 7.36
C LYS A 113 4.29 -8.85 8.57
N PRO A 114 4.72 -9.59 9.60
CA PRO A 114 5.47 -9.00 10.71
C PRO A 114 6.77 -8.36 10.18
N GLY A 115 6.90 -7.04 10.32
CA GLY A 115 8.09 -6.28 9.93
C GLY A 115 8.09 -5.69 8.51
N GLY A 116 6.99 -5.74 7.76
CA GLY A 116 6.87 -5.05 6.47
C GLY A 116 7.82 -5.54 5.37
N GLN A 117 8.30 -6.79 5.46
CA GLN A 117 9.20 -7.37 4.48
C GLN A 117 8.42 -7.84 3.24
N ILE A 118 8.51 -7.06 2.17
CA ILE A 118 7.94 -7.41 0.87
C ILE A 118 8.78 -8.51 0.26
N VAL A 119 8.20 -9.70 0.11
CA VAL A 119 8.82 -10.80 -0.64
C VAL A 119 8.89 -10.37 -2.09
N ARG A 120 10.10 -9.98 -2.53
CA ARG A 120 10.38 -9.78 -3.95
C ARG A 120 10.33 -11.15 -4.62
N ALA A 121 9.34 -11.33 -5.49
CA ALA A 121 9.32 -12.44 -6.44
C ALA A 121 10.49 -12.33 -7.43
#